data_AF-A0A1H8UNV3-F1
#
_entry.id   AF-A0A1H8UNV3-F1
#
_cell.length_a   1.000
_cell.length_b   1.000
_cell.length_c   1.000
_cell.angle_alpha   90.00
_cell.angle_beta   90.00
_cell.angle_gamma   90.00
#
_symmetry.space_group_name_H-M   'P 1'
#
loop_
_entity.id
_entity.type
_entity.pdbx_description
1 polymer ?
#
loop_
_entity_poly.entity_id
_entity_poly.type
_entity_poly.pdbx_seq_one_letter_code
_entity_poly.pdbx_strand_id
1 'polypeptide(L)'
;MAETTFGRRAVNDGKLVQRLREGKRITVDTLERIEAFVAAGLGTAPPPRGLVVPPERRDARGNFRFFENRQKYLLFVHTCSEKRVVADRVALELASIHPRPPALRVFDAGCGDGTVLARVLRAMHGRFPHMPFYVAGKELSVEDVRLTLDKVPDRLFEHPATVFVLTNMYYAEAPWLTPASPTAAAGMIWHEVPLRGASSGEFETQIAELAPFLQENWRASVSPRSGMPVYERPVAIVLYREDHRFLLDSVIPRAGRTEANFDLIIASQPYRAKSSVNFRAKRIIAPLARALRAGGAADRNSLPRARSGAGNRPVGVAGGKPVLSEPPRTATCGQIRARIGRKGPQL
;
A
#
# COMPACT_ATOMS: atom_id res chain seq x y z
N MET A 1 0.20 17.03 16.31
CA MET A 1 0.77 16.04 15.37
C MET A 1 0.14 14.70 15.63
N ALA A 2 -0.18 13.94 14.59
CA ALA A 2 -0.60 12.55 14.68
C ALA A 2 0.56 11.65 14.25
N GLU A 3 0.62 10.43 14.76
CA GLU A 3 1.54 9.43 14.24
C GLU A 3 0.99 8.87 12.91
N THR A 4 1.79 8.84 11.85
CA THR A 4 1.48 8.18 10.59
C THR A 4 1.52 6.67 10.77
N THR A 5 0.92 5.97 9.82
CA THR A 5 1.10 4.54 9.52
C THR A 5 2.56 4.04 9.56
N PHE A 6 3.54 4.85 9.16
CA PHE A 6 4.98 4.52 9.24
C PHE A 6 5.64 4.79 10.61
N GLY A 7 4.88 5.15 11.64
CA GLY A 7 5.42 5.51 12.97
C GLY A 7 6.17 6.84 13.00
N ARG A 8 5.99 7.70 12.00
CA ARG A 8 6.53 9.06 11.94
C ARG A 8 5.47 10.05 12.41
N ARG A 9 5.84 11.21 12.95
CA ARG A 9 4.85 12.25 13.24
C ARG A 9 4.51 12.97 11.94
N ALA A 10 3.23 13.06 11.61
CA ALA A 10 2.71 13.94 10.57
C ALA A 10 1.73 14.94 11.17
N VAL A 11 1.52 16.03 10.45
CA VAL A 11 0.43 16.94 10.74
C VAL A 11 -0.70 16.66 9.76
N ASN A 12 -1.93 16.49 10.27
CA ASN A 12 -3.10 16.35 9.42
C ASN A 12 -3.22 17.57 8.50
N ASP A 13 -3.23 17.32 7.19
CA ASP A 13 -3.16 18.35 6.14
C ASP A 13 -4.50 19.05 5.89
N GLY A 14 -5.61 18.49 6.37
CA GLY A 14 -6.96 18.89 5.95
C GLY A 14 -7.37 20.30 6.33
N LYS A 15 -6.72 20.92 7.33
CA LYS A 15 -6.95 22.33 7.69
C LYS A 15 -5.67 23.13 7.93
N LEU A 16 -4.60 22.50 8.42
CA LEU A 16 -3.41 23.26 8.82
C LEU A 16 -2.69 23.88 7.63
N VAL A 17 -2.42 23.10 6.58
CA VAL A 17 -1.66 23.59 5.41
C VAL A 17 -2.43 24.70 4.69
N GLN A 18 -3.74 24.52 4.51
CA GLN A 18 -4.60 25.53 3.93
C GLN A 18 -4.64 26.82 4.78
N ARG A 19 -4.78 26.70 6.10
CA ARG A 19 -4.74 27.87 7.01
C ARG A 19 -3.42 28.61 6.94
N LEU A 20 -2.29 27.90 6.89
CA LEU A 20 -0.97 28.53 6.76
C LEU A 20 -0.81 29.24 5.40
N ARG A 21 -1.28 28.64 4.30
CA ARG A 21 -1.29 29.28 2.96
C ARG A 21 -2.17 30.53 2.91
N GLU A 22 -3.30 30.51 3.60
CA GLU A 22 -4.25 31.63 3.69
C GLU A 22 -3.85 32.67 4.76
N GLY A 23 -2.68 32.53 5.39
CA GLY A 23 -2.21 33.45 6.44
C GLY A 23 -3.03 33.42 7.74
N LYS A 24 -3.86 32.39 7.94
CA LYS A 24 -4.73 32.24 9.10
C LYS A 24 -3.95 31.80 10.34
N ARG A 25 -4.38 32.30 11.50
CA ARG A 25 -3.73 32.05 12.79
C ARG A 25 -3.83 30.57 13.21
N ILE A 26 -2.79 30.11 13.88
CA ILE A 26 -2.72 28.83 14.62
C ILE A 26 -2.48 29.13 16.11
N THR A 27 -2.74 28.16 16.99
CA THR A 27 -2.46 28.34 18.42
C THR A 27 -0.96 28.26 18.69
N VAL A 28 -0.51 28.94 19.74
CA VAL A 28 0.90 28.93 20.19
C VAL A 28 1.37 27.52 20.50
N ASP A 29 0.57 26.73 21.23
CA ASP A 29 0.83 25.32 21.49
C ASP A 29 0.94 24.44 20.22
N THR A 30 0.24 24.79 19.13
CA THR A 30 0.43 24.08 17.85
C THR A 30 1.74 24.46 17.18
N LEU A 31 2.10 25.75 17.22
CA LEU A 31 3.35 26.27 16.68
C LEU A 31 4.56 25.67 17.42
N GLU A 32 4.57 25.72 18.74
CA GLU A 32 5.62 25.17 19.59
C GLU A 32 5.82 23.67 19.35
N ARG A 33 4.73 22.91 19.20
CA ARG A 33 4.82 21.47 18.88
C ARG A 33 5.42 21.19 17.49
N ILE A 34 5.14 22.05 16.50
CA ILE A 34 5.71 21.93 15.15
C ILE A 34 7.19 22.33 15.17
N GLU A 35 7.52 23.47 15.79
CA GLU A 35 8.90 23.97 15.92
C GLU A 35 9.77 22.99 16.69
N ALA A 36 9.29 22.44 17.81
CA ALA A 36 10.01 21.41 18.57
C ALA A 36 10.26 20.15 17.74
N PHE A 37 9.31 19.76 16.88
CA PHE A 37 9.48 18.60 16.00
C PHE A 37 10.48 18.87 14.87
N VAL A 38 10.41 20.06 14.26
CA VAL A 38 11.33 20.48 13.19
C VAL A 38 12.74 20.66 13.74
N ALA A 39 12.90 21.30 14.91
CA ALA A 39 14.17 21.44 15.61
C ALA A 39 14.78 20.08 15.96
N ALA A 40 13.97 19.13 16.45
CA ALA A 40 14.40 17.76 16.70
C ALA A 40 14.80 16.99 15.42
N GLY A 41 14.32 17.40 14.24
CA GLY A 41 14.69 16.81 12.95
C GLY A 41 15.84 17.51 12.21
N LEU A 42 16.14 18.77 12.56
CA LEU A 42 17.18 19.60 11.93
C LEU A 42 18.53 19.55 12.67
N GLY A 43 18.56 19.14 13.93
CA GLY A 43 19.79 19.14 14.75
C GLY A 43 20.58 17.83 14.76
N THR A 44 19.92 16.69 14.60
CA THR A 44 20.55 15.36 14.54
C THR A 44 19.63 14.43 13.78
N ALA A 45 20.18 13.61 12.88
CA ALA A 45 19.45 12.41 12.50
C ALA A 45 19.13 11.68 13.81
N PRO A 46 17.88 11.23 14.06
CA PRO A 46 17.63 10.39 15.22
C PRO A 46 18.69 9.29 15.19
N PRO A 47 19.37 9.00 16.32
CA PRO A 47 20.35 7.92 16.34
C PRO A 47 19.67 6.73 15.67
N PRO A 48 20.35 6.00 14.76
CA PRO A 48 19.75 4.82 14.16
C PRO A 48 19.17 4.08 15.34
N ARG A 49 17.84 3.95 15.41
CA ARG A 49 17.23 3.18 16.47
C ARG A 49 17.92 1.85 16.31
N GLY A 50 18.84 1.53 17.24
CA GLY A 50 19.47 0.23 17.28
C GLY A 50 18.30 -0.73 17.12
N LEU A 51 18.46 -1.75 16.28
CA LEU A 51 17.39 -2.69 15.97
C LEU A 51 16.98 -3.37 17.29
N VAL A 52 16.13 -2.70 18.07
CA VAL A 52 15.44 -3.29 19.20
C VAL A 52 14.44 -4.18 18.51
N VAL A 53 14.84 -5.43 18.31
CA VAL A 53 13.98 -6.50 17.81
C VAL A 53 12.87 -6.61 18.83
N PRO A 54 11.65 -6.11 18.56
CA PRO A 54 10.56 -6.29 19.50
C PRO A 54 10.32 -7.80 19.54
N PRO A 55 10.11 -8.39 20.73
CA PRO A 55 9.90 -9.83 20.84
C PRO A 55 8.78 -10.24 19.88
N GLU A 56 9.03 -11.29 19.08
CA GLU A 56 8.10 -11.74 18.02
C GLU A 56 6.77 -12.26 18.58
N ARG A 57 6.75 -12.60 19.87
CA ARG A 57 5.56 -13.11 20.58
C ARG A 57 4.76 -11.94 21.13
N ARG A 58 3.51 -11.81 20.68
CA ARG A 58 2.55 -10.86 21.26
C ARG A 58 1.96 -11.41 22.54
N ASP A 59 1.78 -10.53 23.52
CA ASP A 59 0.86 -10.78 24.64
C ASP A 59 -0.57 -10.60 24.13
N ALA A 60 -1.38 -11.65 24.22
CA ALA A 60 -2.78 -11.63 23.80
C ALA A 60 -3.63 -10.66 24.65
N ARG A 61 -3.14 -10.25 25.83
CA ARG A 61 -3.82 -9.38 26.80
C ARG A 61 -3.28 -7.94 26.82
N GLY A 62 -2.37 -7.58 25.91
CA GLY A 62 -1.68 -6.29 25.90
C GLY A 62 -2.57 -5.09 25.57
N ASN A 63 -2.52 -4.07 26.43
CA ASN A 63 -3.38 -2.88 26.48
C ASN A 63 -3.57 -2.08 25.18
N PHE A 64 -4.86 -1.76 24.96
CA PHE A 64 -5.52 -0.76 24.12
C PHE A 64 -4.65 0.37 23.56
N ARG A 65 -4.49 0.44 22.23
CA ARG A 65 -3.80 1.55 21.54
C ARG A 65 -4.52 2.06 20.29
N PHE A 66 -4.22 3.30 19.91
CA PHE A 66 -4.87 4.07 18.84
C PHE A 66 -5.05 3.31 17.51
N PHE A 67 -4.08 2.47 17.10
CA PHE A 67 -4.11 1.67 15.86
C PHE A 67 -4.59 0.22 16.04
N GLU A 68 -4.99 -0.15 17.25
CA GLU A 68 -5.71 -1.40 17.55
C GLU A 68 -7.21 -1.14 17.54
N ASN A 69 -7.63 0.11 17.77
CA ASN A 69 -9.00 0.55 17.53
C ASN A 69 -9.20 0.84 16.03
N ARG A 70 -9.91 -0.08 15.35
CA ARG A 70 -10.24 0.03 13.93
C ARG A 70 -10.89 1.36 13.56
N GLN A 71 -11.77 1.91 14.42
CA GLN A 71 -12.48 3.16 14.14
C GLN A 71 -11.53 4.36 14.08
N LYS A 72 -10.54 4.45 14.99
CA LYS A 72 -9.54 5.53 14.98
C LYS A 72 -8.60 5.44 13.78
N TYR A 73 -8.22 4.23 13.39
CA TYR A 73 -7.44 4.00 12.17
C TYR A 73 -8.22 4.40 10.91
N LEU A 74 -9.47 3.93 10.78
CA LEU A 74 -10.34 4.29 9.66
C LEU A 74 -10.56 5.81 9.58
N LEU A 75 -10.80 6.49 10.71
CA LEU A 75 -10.94 7.95 10.74
C LEU A 75 -9.69 8.64 10.18
N PHE A 76 -8.49 8.27 10.62
CA PHE A 76 -7.25 8.84 10.09
C PHE A 76 -7.11 8.59 8.58
N VAL A 77 -7.31 7.34 8.18
CA VAL A 77 -7.17 6.88 6.80
C VAL A 77 -8.13 7.60 5.84
N HIS A 78 -9.39 7.81 6.24
CA HIS A 78 -10.39 8.46 5.39
C HIS A 78 -10.31 10.00 5.43
N THR A 79 -9.66 10.59 6.44
CA THR A 79 -9.52 12.06 6.56
C THR A 79 -8.19 12.60 6.05
N CYS A 80 -7.21 11.74 5.79
CA CYS A 80 -5.90 12.15 5.25
C CYS A 80 -5.77 11.81 3.76
N SER A 81 -4.90 12.54 3.07
CA SER A 81 -4.60 12.31 1.65
C SER A 81 -3.62 11.17 1.38
N GLU A 82 -3.20 10.41 2.41
CA GLU A 82 -2.11 9.44 2.32
C GLU A 82 -2.32 8.40 1.21
N LYS A 83 -3.48 7.73 1.18
CA LYS A 83 -3.78 6.71 0.17
C LYS A 83 -3.76 7.25 -1.25
N ARG A 84 -4.20 8.51 -1.42
CA ARG A 84 -4.14 9.20 -2.72
C ARG A 84 -2.69 9.42 -3.14
N VAL A 85 -1.87 9.98 -2.26
CA VAL A 85 -0.44 10.24 -2.53
C VAL A 85 0.30 8.93 -2.82
N VAL A 86 -0.01 7.85 -2.10
CA VAL A 86 0.57 6.53 -2.37
C VAL A 86 0.17 6.04 -3.76
N ALA A 87 -1.12 6.08 -4.12
CA ALA A 87 -1.57 5.66 -5.45
C ALA A 87 -0.93 6.49 -6.57
N ASP A 88 -0.85 7.81 -6.41
CA ASP A 88 -0.22 8.70 -7.39
C ASP A 88 1.29 8.36 -7.53
N ARG A 89 1.95 7.96 -6.43
CA ARG A 89 3.35 7.51 -6.46
C ARG A 89 3.52 6.17 -7.18
N VAL A 90 2.63 5.21 -6.91
CA VAL A 90 2.62 3.91 -7.60
C VAL A 90 2.41 4.11 -9.10
N ALA A 91 1.51 5.02 -9.50
CA ALA A 91 1.24 5.33 -10.90
C ALA A 91 2.48 5.79 -11.67
N LEU A 92 3.45 6.45 -11.02
CA LEU A 92 4.71 6.82 -11.68
C LEU A 92 5.55 5.61 -12.09
N GLU A 93 5.46 4.49 -11.35
CA GLU A 93 6.21 3.27 -11.68
C GLU A 93 5.67 2.61 -12.96
N LEU A 94 4.41 2.88 -13.35
CA LEU A 94 3.80 2.37 -14.60
C LEU A 94 4.54 2.82 -15.87
N ALA A 95 5.31 3.91 -15.80
CA ALA A 95 6.14 4.34 -16.93
C ALA A 95 7.36 3.43 -17.16
N SER A 96 7.73 2.63 -16.16
CA SER A 96 8.92 1.78 -16.17
C SER A 96 8.63 0.29 -16.38
N ILE A 97 7.36 -0.12 -16.29
CA ILE A 97 6.95 -1.51 -16.50
C ILE A 97 6.81 -1.81 -18.00
N HIS A 98 7.20 -3.02 -18.38
CA HIS A 98 7.11 -3.52 -19.75
C HIS A 98 6.30 -4.82 -19.72
N PRO A 99 4.97 -4.73 -19.76
CA PRO A 99 4.11 -5.89 -19.60
C PRO A 99 4.37 -6.91 -20.71
N ARG A 100 4.20 -8.20 -20.40
CA ARG A 100 4.33 -9.28 -21.37
C ARG A 100 3.01 -10.04 -21.49
N PRO A 101 2.72 -10.65 -22.64
CA PRO A 101 1.56 -11.51 -22.78
C PRO A 101 1.49 -12.60 -21.69
N PRO A 102 0.27 -13.02 -21.28
CA PRO A 102 -1.01 -12.59 -21.84
C PRO A 102 -1.60 -11.33 -21.20
N ALA A 103 -1.06 -10.84 -20.08
CA ALA A 103 -1.66 -9.76 -19.30
C ALA A 103 -0.60 -8.95 -18.53
N LEU A 104 -0.93 -7.68 -18.25
CA LEU A 104 -0.25 -6.90 -17.22
C LEU A 104 -0.67 -7.44 -15.84
N ARG A 105 0.30 -7.93 -15.07
CA ARG A 105 0.09 -8.58 -13.77
C ARG A 105 0.44 -7.65 -12.61
N VAL A 106 -0.53 -7.38 -11.74
CA VAL A 106 -0.34 -6.56 -10.53
C VAL A 106 -0.71 -7.34 -9.28
N PHE A 107 0.13 -7.27 -8.25
CA PHE A 107 -0.16 -7.83 -6.93
C PHE A 107 -0.25 -6.72 -5.88
N ASP A 108 -1.35 -6.68 -5.12
CA ASP A 108 -1.49 -5.81 -3.94
C ASP A 108 -1.31 -6.61 -2.65
N ALA A 109 -0.20 -6.32 -1.97
CA ALA A 109 0.26 -6.99 -0.78
C ALA A 109 -0.37 -6.40 0.49
N GLY A 110 -1.69 -6.57 0.65
CA GLY A 110 -2.45 -5.97 1.75
C GLY A 110 -3.35 -4.85 1.23
N CYS A 111 -4.37 -5.23 0.48
CA CYS A 111 -5.25 -4.29 -0.24
C CYS A 111 -5.96 -3.32 0.71
N GLY A 112 -6.18 -3.73 1.97
CA GLY A 112 -7.05 -3.02 2.89
C GLY A 112 -8.42 -2.82 2.25
N ASP A 113 -8.94 -1.60 2.31
CA ASP A 113 -10.23 -1.24 1.69
C ASP A 113 -10.18 -1.06 0.15
N GLY A 114 -9.05 -1.37 -0.50
CA GLY A 114 -8.89 -1.31 -1.95
C GLY A 114 -8.79 0.10 -2.53
N THR A 115 -8.71 1.15 -1.71
CA THR A 115 -8.68 2.55 -2.20
C THR A 115 -7.41 2.85 -3.02
N VAL A 116 -6.25 2.34 -2.60
CA VAL A 116 -5.00 2.52 -3.37
C VAL A 116 -5.11 1.76 -4.68
N LEU A 117 -5.48 0.47 -4.62
CA LEU A 117 -5.65 -0.39 -5.78
C LEU A 117 -6.61 0.21 -6.82
N ALA A 118 -7.81 0.63 -6.41
CA ALA A 118 -8.80 1.19 -7.32
C ALA A 118 -8.32 2.45 -8.06
N ARG A 119 -7.45 3.26 -7.44
CA ARG A 119 -6.82 4.42 -8.09
C ARG A 119 -5.71 4.01 -9.04
N VAL A 120 -4.91 3.01 -8.67
CA VAL A 120 -3.87 2.45 -9.53
C VAL A 120 -4.49 1.80 -10.77
N LEU A 121 -5.60 1.07 -10.63
CA LEU A 121 -6.34 0.49 -11.75
C LEU A 121 -6.85 1.55 -12.73
N ARG A 122 -7.33 2.70 -12.24
CA ARG A 122 -7.69 3.83 -13.11
C ARG A 122 -6.49 4.37 -13.89
N ALA A 123 -5.33 4.51 -13.24
CA ALA A 123 -4.10 4.94 -13.89
C ALA A 123 -3.59 3.89 -14.91
N MET A 124 -3.73 2.60 -14.59
CA MET A 124 -3.41 1.50 -15.49
C MET A 124 -4.32 1.53 -16.72
N HIS A 125 -5.63 1.67 -16.56
CA HIS A 125 -6.57 1.78 -17.69
C HIS A 125 -6.17 2.94 -18.62
N GLY A 126 -5.88 4.12 -18.06
CA GLY A 126 -5.45 5.26 -18.87
C GLY A 126 -4.14 5.03 -19.65
N ARG A 127 -3.23 4.18 -19.13
CA ARG A 127 -1.94 3.88 -19.78
C ARG A 127 -1.98 2.68 -20.72
N PHE A 128 -2.80 1.67 -20.40
CA PHE A 128 -2.87 0.37 -21.07
C PHE A 128 -4.33 -0.01 -21.37
N PRO A 129 -5.09 0.79 -22.13
CA PRO A 129 -6.56 0.66 -22.23
C PRO A 129 -7.06 -0.63 -22.88
N HIS A 130 -6.23 -1.30 -23.68
CA HIS A 130 -6.61 -2.51 -24.42
C HIS A 130 -5.86 -3.77 -23.98
N MET A 131 -5.02 -3.67 -22.96
CA MET A 131 -4.20 -4.80 -22.51
C MET A 131 -4.95 -5.55 -21.40
N PRO A 132 -5.04 -6.90 -21.44
CA PRO A 132 -5.65 -7.64 -20.36
C PRO A 132 -4.93 -7.40 -19.02
N PHE A 133 -5.69 -7.28 -17.94
CA PHE A 133 -5.17 -7.13 -16.59
C PHE A 133 -5.39 -8.41 -15.77
N TYR A 134 -4.35 -8.82 -15.06
CA TYR A 134 -4.44 -9.78 -13.98
C TYR A 134 -4.10 -9.07 -12.68
N VAL A 135 -5.09 -8.89 -11.82
CA VAL A 135 -4.96 -8.12 -10.57
C VAL A 135 -5.22 -9.08 -9.42
N ALA A 136 -4.20 -9.35 -8.61
CA ALA A 136 -4.32 -10.21 -7.45
C ALA A 136 -4.08 -9.42 -6.17
N GLY A 137 -4.98 -9.58 -5.20
CA GLY A 137 -4.94 -8.86 -3.94
C GLY A 137 -4.94 -9.82 -2.77
N LYS A 138 -4.04 -9.59 -1.81
CA LYS A 138 -4.07 -10.29 -0.51
C LYS A 138 -4.74 -9.40 0.52
N GLU A 139 -5.71 -9.93 1.26
CA GLU A 139 -6.31 -9.27 2.43
C GLU A 139 -6.90 -10.30 3.42
N LEU A 140 -6.63 -10.12 4.71
CA LEU A 140 -7.07 -11.06 5.74
C LEU A 140 -8.40 -10.62 6.39
N SER A 141 -8.64 -9.31 6.52
CA SER A 141 -9.88 -8.80 7.11
C SER A 141 -11.04 -8.93 6.12
N VAL A 142 -12.11 -9.63 6.53
CA VAL A 142 -13.32 -9.78 5.72
C VAL A 142 -14.00 -8.43 5.47
N GLU A 143 -13.93 -7.52 6.43
CA GLU A 143 -14.49 -6.17 6.29
C GLU A 143 -13.74 -5.37 5.21
N ASP A 144 -12.42 -5.45 5.19
CA ASP A 144 -11.59 -4.77 4.19
C ASP A 144 -11.75 -5.42 2.80
N VAL A 145 -11.95 -6.75 2.74
CA VAL A 145 -12.34 -7.46 1.51
C VAL A 145 -13.68 -6.98 0.96
N ARG A 146 -14.71 -6.83 1.80
CA ARG A 146 -16.00 -6.26 1.38
C ARG A 146 -15.83 -4.85 0.80
N LEU A 147 -15.11 -3.99 1.51
CA LEU A 147 -14.85 -2.62 1.03
C LEU A 147 -14.05 -2.60 -0.28
N THR A 148 -13.15 -3.56 -0.51
CA THR A 148 -12.45 -3.72 -1.78
C THR A 148 -13.41 -4.16 -2.88
N LEU A 149 -14.25 -5.16 -2.60
CA LEU A 149 -15.25 -5.68 -3.54
C LEU A 149 -16.26 -4.62 -3.97
N ASP A 150 -16.66 -3.69 -3.10
CA ASP A 150 -17.53 -2.55 -3.45
C ASP A 150 -16.94 -1.67 -4.57
N LYS A 151 -15.62 -1.71 -4.80
CA LYS A 151 -14.92 -0.91 -5.82
C LYS A 151 -14.70 -1.67 -7.13
N VAL A 152 -14.88 -2.99 -7.12
CA VAL A 152 -14.63 -3.87 -8.27
C VAL A 152 -15.62 -3.62 -9.42
N PRO A 153 -16.94 -3.44 -9.21
CA PRO A 153 -17.90 -3.23 -10.28
C PRO A 153 -17.50 -2.12 -11.26
N ASP A 154 -17.19 -0.93 -10.73
CA ASP A 154 -16.78 0.22 -11.53
C ASP A 154 -15.47 -0.03 -12.30
N ARG A 155 -14.54 -0.79 -11.71
CA ARG A 155 -13.25 -1.09 -12.34
C ARG A 155 -13.39 -2.14 -13.44
N LEU A 156 -14.24 -3.14 -13.28
CA LEU A 156 -14.55 -4.12 -14.34
C LEU A 156 -15.39 -3.51 -15.46
N PHE A 157 -16.22 -2.50 -15.14
CA PHE A 157 -16.91 -1.75 -16.17
C PHE A 157 -15.95 -0.83 -16.95
N GLU A 158 -15.06 -0.11 -16.27
CA GLU A 158 -14.05 0.77 -16.87
C GLU A 158 -13.01 -0.02 -17.70
N HIS A 159 -12.56 -1.19 -17.22
CA HIS A 159 -11.61 -2.04 -17.91
C HIS A 159 -12.12 -3.49 -17.99
N PRO A 160 -12.90 -3.84 -19.04
CA PRO A 160 -13.57 -5.14 -19.15
C PRO A 160 -12.64 -6.36 -19.21
N ALA A 161 -11.45 -6.20 -19.79
CA ALA A 161 -10.44 -7.25 -19.91
C ALA A 161 -9.63 -7.42 -18.60
N THR A 162 -10.31 -7.50 -17.44
CA THR A 162 -9.67 -7.66 -16.13
C THR A 162 -10.09 -8.97 -15.48
N VAL A 163 -9.10 -9.73 -15.00
CA VAL A 163 -9.29 -10.77 -13.99
C VAL A 163 -8.87 -10.20 -12.64
N PHE A 164 -9.79 -10.20 -11.68
CA PHE A 164 -9.57 -9.72 -10.33
C PHE A 164 -9.58 -10.88 -9.34
N VAL A 165 -8.52 -11.03 -8.55
CA VAL A 165 -8.35 -12.14 -7.61
C VAL A 165 -8.17 -11.59 -6.21
N LEU A 166 -8.89 -12.16 -5.24
CA LEU A 166 -8.67 -11.90 -3.82
C LEU A 166 -8.29 -13.18 -3.10
N THR A 167 -7.36 -13.08 -2.14
CA THR A 167 -6.99 -14.20 -1.28
C THR A 167 -6.65 -13.78 0.16
N ASN A 168 -6.94 -14.65 1.12
CA ASN A 168 -6.55 -14.50 2.52
C ASN A 168 -5.21 -15.19 2.87
N MET A 169 -4.55 -15.81 1.89
CA MET A 169 -3.32 -16.58 2.06
C MET A 169 -2.14 -15.74 2.58
N TYR A 170 -1.10 -16.40 3.08
CA TYR A 170 0.10 -15.70 3.56
C TYR A 170 0.85 -15.01 2.41
N TYR A 171 1.69 -14.03 2.72
CA TYR A 171 2.54 -13.37 1.70
C TYR A 171 3.44 -14.33 0.92
N ALA A 172 3.79 -15.47 1.51
CA ALA A 172 4.59 -16.51 0.87
C ALA A 172 3.79 -17.45 -0.05
N GLU A 173 2.47 -17.35 -0.04
CA GLU A 173 1.54 -18.26 -0.72
C GLU A 173 0.69 -17.49 -1.74
N ALA A 174 0.19 -16.32 -1.33
CA ALA A 174 -0.76 -15.51 -2.08
C ALA A 174 -0.31 -15.14 -3.50
N PRO A 175 0.95 -14.73 -3.76
CA PRO A 175 1.38 -14.46 -5.13
C PRO A 175 1.29 -15.67 -6.07
N TRP A 176 1.40 -16.88 -5.53
CA TRP A 176 1.32 -18.14 -6.27
C TRP A 176 -0.05 -18.82 -6.12
N LEU A 177 -0.98 -18.25 -5.35
CA LEU A 177 -2.24 -18.86 -4.95
C LEU A 177 -2.09 -20.32 -4.48
N THR A 178 -0.98 -20.62 -3.79
CA THR A 178 -0.61 -22.00 -3.42
C THR A 178 -0.25 -22.05 -1.94
N PRO A 179 -1.07 -22.72 -1.10
CA PRO A 179 -0.75 -22.93 0.31
C PRO A 179 0.51 -23.77 0.48
N ALA A 180 1.31 -23.49 1.52
CA ALA A 180 2.59 -24.16 1.71
C ALA A 180 2.45 -25.60 2.24
N SER A 181 1.36 -25.93 2.93
CA SER A 181 1.14 -27.27 3.46
C SER A 181 0.14 -28.06 2.62
N PRO A 182 0.36 -29.38 2.38
CA PRO A 182 -0.58 -30.22 1.65
C PRO A 182 -1.98 -30.23 2.28
N THR A 183 -2.08 -30.21 3.60
CA THR A 183 -3.36 -30.14 4.32
C THR A 183 -4.10 -28.84 4.03
N ALA A 184 -3.41 -27.69 4.02
CA ALA A 184 -4.04 -26.42 3.68
C ALA A 184 -4.43 -26.36 2.20
N ALA A 185 -3.61 -26.93 1.31
CA ALA A 185 -3.93 -27.03 -0.11
C ALA A 185 -5.17 -27.91 -0.38
N ALA A 186 -5.30 -29.06 0.30
CA ALA A 186 -6.47 -29.93 0.19
C ALA A 186 -7.76 -29.26 0.71
N GLY A 187 -7.64 -28.40 1.72
CA GLY A 187 -8.75 -27.62 2.26
C GLY A 187 -8.99 -26.29 1.56
N MET A 188 -8.24 -25.95 0.50
CA MET A 188 -8.37 -24.64 -0.15
C MET A 188 -9.71 -24.49 -0.86
N ILE A 189 -10.37 -23.34 -0.67
CA ILE A 189 -11.55 -22.99 -1.46
C ILE A 189 -11.14 -22.15 -2.66
N TRP A 190 -11.51 -22.63 -3.84
CA TRP A 190 -11.44 -21.89 -5.08
C TRP A 190 -12.85 -21.47 -5.50
N HIS A 191 -13.12 -20.17 -5.57
CA HIS A 191 -14.44 -19.66 -5.90
C HIS A 191 -14.36 -18.71 -7.11
N GLU A 192 -14.86 -19.18 -8.24
CA GLU A 192 -14.89 -18.43 -9.50
C GLU A 192 -16.26 -17.75 -9.64
N VAL A 193 -16.25 -16.45 -9.96
CA VAL A 193 -17.44 -15.60 -10.06
C VAL A 193 -17.43 -14.93 -11.44
N PRO A 194 -17.89 -15.62 -12.49
CA PRO A 194 -18.08 -15.02 -13.81
C PRO A 194 -19.29 -14.07 -13.75
N LEU A 195 -19.03 -12.77 -13.80
CA LEU A 195 -20.05 -11.73 -13.67
C LEU A 195 -20.78 -11.51 -14.99
N ARG A 196 -22.11 -11.52 -14.93
CA ARG A 196 -23.02 -11.31 -16.07
C ARG A 196 -23.59 -9.89 -16.08
N GLY A 197 -24.09 -9.43 -17.22
CA GLY A 197 -24.70 -8.12 -17.35
C GLY A 197 -23.79 -7.08 -18.01
N ALA A 198 -24.29 -5.84 -18.10
CA ALA A 198 -23.69 -4.78 -18.89
C ALA A 198 -23.59 -3.44 -18.15
N SER A 199 -23.68 -3.46 -16.82
CA SER A 199 -23.56 -2.27 -15.96
C SER A 199 -22.85 -2.58 -14.65
N SER A 200 -22.26 -1.57 -14.02
CA SER A 200 -21.65 -1.73 -12.69
C SER A 200 -22.68 -2.13 -11.62
N GLY A 201 -23.93 -1.68 -11.71
CA GLY A 201 -24.99 -2.07 -10.75
C GLY A 201 -25.36 -3.56 -10.80
N GLU A 202 -25.34 -4.18 -12.00
CA GLU A 202 -25.55 -5.63 -12.13
C GLU A 202 -24.36 -6.43 -11.55
N PHE A 203 -23.14 -5.94 -11.78
CA PHE A 203 -21.94 -6.55 -11.19
C PHE A 203 -21.92 -6.39 -9.66
N GLU A 204 -22.31 -5.23 -9.14
CA GLU A 204 -22.43 -4.97 -7.70
C GLU A 204 -23.41 -5.93 -7.04
N THR A 205 -24.57 -6.14 -7.66
CA THR A 205 -25.61 -7.06 -7.15
C THR A 205 -25.06 -8.49 -7.00
N GLN A 206 -24.41 -9.02 -8.04
CA GLN A 206 -23.79 -10.35 -8.00
C GLN A 206 -22.63 -10.44 -7.00
N ILE A 207 -21.84 -9.38 -6.86
CA ILE A 207 -20.76 -9.33 -5.87
C ILE A 207 -21.34 -9.30 -4.43
N ALA A 208 -22.47 -8.63 -4.20
CA ALA A 208 -23.14 -8.59 -2.91
C ALA A 208 -23.64 -9.98 -2.47
N GLU A 209 -24.01 -10.85 -3.41
CA GLU A 209 -24.39 -12.26 -3.16
C GLU A 209 -23.23 -13.08 -2.55
N LEU A 210 -21.99 -12.61 -2.63
CA LEU A 210 -20.85 -13.23 -1.95
C LEU A 210 -20.85 -13.03 -0.43
N ALA A 211 -21.75 -12.20 0.13
CA ALA A 211 -21.74 -11.88 1.55
C ALA A 211 -21.84 -13.12 2.48
N PRO A 212 -22.75 -14.09 2.27
CA PRO A 212 -22.78 -15.32 3.06
C PRO A 212 -21.52 -16.17 2.89
N PHE A 213 -21.03 -16.29 1.65
CA PHE A 213 -19.78 -17.01 1.35
C PHE A 213 -18.60 -16.42 2.14
N LEU A 214 -18.45 -15.10 2.16
CA LEU A 214 -17.39 -14.42 2.90
C LEU A 214 -17.52 -14.62 4.42
N GLN A 215 -18.74 -14.61 4.96
CA GLN A 215 -18.98 -14.83 6.40
C GLN A 215 -18.54 -16.22 6.85
N GLU A 216 -18.83 -17.23 6.03
CA GLU A 216 -18.51 -18.62 6.34
C GLU A 216 -17.04 -18.94 6.09
N ASN A 217 -16.47 -18.42 4.99
CA ASN A 217 -15.21 -18.93 4.46
C ASN A 217 -14.01 -18.00 4.70
N TRP A 218 -14.22 -16.70 4.92
CA TRP A 218 -13.14 -15.72 5.08
C TRP A 218 -12.78 -15.44 6.55
N ARG A 219 -12.61 -16.51 7.33
CA ARG A 219 -12.39 -16.42 8.79
C ARG A 219 -10.90 -16.39 9.12
N ALA A 220 -10.57 -15.67 10.20
CA ALA A 220 -9.22 -15.57 10.72
C ALA A 220 -9.20 -15.88 12.22
N SER A 221 -8.16 -16.59 12.66
CA SER A 221 -7.93 -16.94 14.07
C SER A 221 -6.59 -16.38 14.53
N VAL A 222 -6.36 -16.35 15.84
CA VAL A 222 -5.07 -15.94 16.41
C VAL A 222 -4.21 -17.18 16.61
N SER A 223 -3.03 -17.20 15.98
CA SER A 223 -2.07 -18.29 16.15
C SER A 223 -1.64 -18.40 17.62
N PRO A 224 -1.82 -19.55 18.30
CA PRO A 224 -1.38 -19.74 19.68
C PRO A 224 0.14 -19.63 19.84
N ARG A 225 0.88 -19.96 18.77
CA ARG A 225 2.35 -19.91 18.74
C ARG A 225 2.90 -18.49 18.69
N SER A 226 2.32 -17.65 17.82
CA SER A 226 2.89 -16.32 17.50
C SER A 226 2.05 -15.14 18.01
N GLY A 227 0.78 -15.36 18.33
CA GLY A 227 -0.18 -14.28 18.63
C GLY A 227 -0.55 -13.45 17.39
N MET A 228 -0.22 -13.91 16.19
CA MET A 228 -0.53 -13.23 14.94
C MET A 228 -1.84 -13.78 14.33
N PRO A 229 -2.65 -12.92 13.69
CA PRO A 229 -3.79 -13.37 12.90
C PRO A 229 -3.34 -14.28 11.74
N VAL A 230 -4.06 -15.38 11.56
CA VAL A 230 -3.87 -16.37 10.48
C VAL A 230 -5.23 -16.70 9.88
N TYR A 231 -5.27 -17.07 8.60
CA TYR A 231 -6.52 -17.59 8.02
C TYR A 231 -6.88 -18.93 8.69
N GLU A 232 -8.18 -19.24 8.80
CA GLU A 232 -8.64 -20.58 9.21
C GLU A 232 -8.55 -21.56 8.04
N ARG A 233 -8.89 -21.11 6.84
CA ARG A 233 -8.82 -21.87 5.58
C ARG A 233 -8.36 -20.96 4.44
N PRO A 234 -7.48 -21.42 3.53
CA PRO A 234 -7.06 -20.59 2.41
C PRO A 234 -8.20 -20.50 1.38
N VAL A 235 -8.43 -19.28 0.90
CA VAL A 235 -9.48 -18.97 -0.07
C VAL A 235 -8.89 -18.15 -1.21
N ALA A 236 -9.32 -18.44 -2.44
CA ALA A 236 -9.15 -17.58 -3.60
C ALA A 236 -10.52 -17.31 -4.24
N ILE A 237 -10.88 -16.03 -4.39
CA ILE A 237 -12.03 -15.59 -5.18
C ILE A 237 -11.50 -15.02 -6.48
N VAL A 238 -12.04 -15.45 -7.62
CA VAL A 238 -11.66 -15.01 -8.95
C VAL A 238 -12.88 -14.39 -9.64
N LEU A 239 -12.85 -13.09 -9.86
CA LEU A 239 -13.91 -12.33 -10.54
C LEU A 239 -13.43 -11.88 -11.91
N TYR A 240 -14.29 -11.97 -12.90
CA TYR A 240 -14.08 -11.41 -14.24
C TYR A 240 -15.44 -11.33 -14.94
N ARG A 241 -15.53 -10.58 -16.04
CA ARG A 241 -16.79 -10.54 -16.81
C ARG A 241 -16.93 -11.77 -17.69
N GLU A 242 -18.08 -12.43 -17.61
CA GLU A 242 -18.35 -13.65 -18.36
C GLU A 242 -18.24 -13.44 -19.88
N ASP A 243 -18.69 -12.29 -20.37
CA ASP A 243 -18.61 -11.93 -21.79
C ASP A 243 -17.17 -11.74 -22.30
N HIS A 244 -16.18 -11.64 -21.40
CA HIS A 244 -14.75 -11.58 -21.73
C HIS A 244 -14.03 -12.90 -21.45
N ARG A 245 -14.73 -13.96 -21.03
CA ARG A 245 -14.13 -15.24 -20.63
C ARG A 245 -13.21 -15.82 -21.70
N PHE A 246 -13.65 -15.80 -22.96
CA PHE A 246 -12.85 -16.34 -24.07
C PHE A 246 -11.54 -15.58 -24.26
N LEU A 247 -11.60 -14.24 -24.23
CA LEU A 247 -10.42 -13.37 -24.33
C LEU A 247 -9.48 -13.56 -23.14
N LEU A 248 -10.02 -13.83 -21.95
CA LEU A 248 -9.29 -13.97 -20.70
C LEU A 248 -8.90 -15.42 -20.36
N ASP A 249 -9.13 -16.42 -21.22
CA ASP A 249 -8.94 -17.84 -20.87
C ASP A 249 -7.52 -18.17 -20.38
N SER A 250 -6.50 -17.54 -20.97
CA SER A 250 -5.09 -17.67 -20.57
C SER A 250 -4.69 -16.80 -19.35
N VAL A 251 -5.56 -15.87 -18.95
CA VAL A 251 -5.35 -14.94 -17.84
C VAL A 251 -6.04 -15.43 -16.57
N ILE A 252 -7.20 -16.07 -16.71
CA ILE A 252 -7.97 -16.65 -15.61
C ILE A 252 -7.12 -17.74 -14.94
N PRO A 253 -6.76 -17.58 -13.65
CA PRO A 253 -5.92 -18.55 -12.97
C PRO A 253 -6.72 -19.84 -12.74
N ARG A 254 -6.02 -20.98 -12.68
CA ARG A 254 -6.62 -22.28 -12.38
C ARG A 254 -5.90 -22.91 -11.20
N ALA A 255 -6.65 -23.52 -10.27
CA ALA A 255 -6.07 -24.19 -9.12
C ALA A 255 -4.95 -25.16 -9.55
N GLY A 256 -3.78 -25.07 -8.90
CA GLY A 256 -2.60 -25.88 -9.22
C GLY A 256 -1.83 -25.47 -10.49
N ARG A 257 -2.28 -24.45 -11.24
CA ARG A 257 -1.60 -23.90 -12.43
C ARG A 257 -1.52 -22.38 -12.33
N THR A 258 -0.82 -21.91 -11.31
CA THR A 258 -0.69 -20.49 -10.98
C THR A 258 0.77 -20.08 -10.93
N GLU A 259 1.03 -18.85 -11.35
CA GLU A 259 2.35 -18.24 -11.30
C GLU A 259 2.24 -16.82 -10.76
N ALA A 260 3.30 -16.35 -10.10
CA ALA A 260 3.36 -14.98 -9.62
C ALA A 260 3.67 -14.03 -10.78
N ASN A 261 4.95 -14.00 -11.21
CA ASN A 261 5.46 -13.27 -12.36
C ASN A 261 4.87 -11.86 -12.55
N PHE A 262 4.71 -11.12 -11.45
CA PHE A 262 4.06 -9.81 -11.42
C PHE A 262 4.96 -8.72 -12.02
N ASP A 263 4.36 -7.84 -12.82
CA ASP A 263 5.03 -6.66 -13.37
C ASP A 263 5.07 -5.51 -12.35
N LEU A 264 4.08 -5.46 -11.46
CA LEU A 264 3.99 -4.49 -10.38
C LEU A 264 3.55 -5.15 -9.07
N ILE A 265 4.25 -4.82 -7.97
CA ILE A 265 3.78 -5.12 -6.62
C ILE A 265 3.54 -3.82 -5.85
N ILE A 266 2.33 -3.68 -5.32
CA ILE A 266 1.95 -2.63 -4.38
C ILE A 266 2.20 -3.19 -2.97
N ALA A 267 3.16 -2.63 -2.26
CA ALA A 267 3.45 -2.93 -0.87
C ALA A 267 3.18 -1.68 0.00
N SER A 268 1.98 -1.13 -0.10
CA SER A 268 1.55 0.00 0.73
C SER A 268 1.15 -0.47 2.13
N GLN A 269 2.12 -0.46 3.06
CA GLN A 269 1.93 -0.88 4.46
C GLN A 269 1.58 -2.37 4.65
N PRO A 270 2.30 -3.31 4.01
CA PRO A 270 2.02 -4.75 4.13
C PRO A 270 2.28 -5.30 5.54
N TYR A 271 2.91 -4.50 6.41
CA TYR A 271 3.28 -4.85 7.77
C TYR A 271 3.18 -3.66 8.72
N ARG A 272 3.09 -3.97 10.01
CA ARG A 272 3.14 -2.96 11.07
C ARG A 272 4.59 -2.49 11.27
N ALA A 273 4.78 -1.20 11.54
CA ALA A 273 6.09 -0.60 11.79
C ALA A 273 6.86 -1.25 12.96
N LYS A 274 6.14 -1.83 13.93
CA LYS A 274 6.70 -2.51 15.11
C LYS A 274 7.17 -3.95 14.83
N SER A 275 6.92 -4.50 13.65
CA SER A 275 7.46 -5.82 13.33
C SER A 275 8.99 -5.77 13.21
N SER A 276 9.68 -6.81 13.69
CA SER A 276 11.13 -6.92 13.57
C SER A 276 11.56 -6.80 12.10
N VAL A 277 12.75 -6.27 11.84
CA VAL A 277 13.29 -6.19 10.47
C VAL A 277 13.43 -7.59 9.88
N ASN A 278 13.90 -8.56 10.66
CA ASN A 278 14.03 -9.95 10.23
C ASN A 278 12.70 -10.56 9.81
N PHE A 279 11.64 -10.33 10.59
CA PHE A 279 10.30 -10.78 10.22
C PHE A 279 9.85 -10.14 8.91
N ARG A 280 9.94 -8.81 8.79
CA ARG A 280 9.52 -8.09 7.58
C ARG A 280 10.29 -8.54 6.34
N ALA A 281 11.60 -8.66 6.46
CA ALA A 281 12.46 -9.09 5.37
C ALA A 281 12.13 -10.53 4.94
N LYS A 282 12.13 -11.49 5.88
CA LYS A 282 11.97 -12.91 5.56
C LYS A 282 10.54 -13.30 5.19
N ARG A 283 9.54 -12.76 5.90
CA ARG A 283 8.14 -13.21 5.79
C ARG A 283 7.30 -12.40 4.81
N ILE A 284 7.77 -11.22 4.40
CA ILE A 284 6.96 -10.30 3.58
C ILE A 284 7.74 -9.84 2.36
N ILE A 285 8.84 -9.10 2.56
CA ILE A 285 9.60 -8.52 1.45
C ILE A 285 10.22 -9.59 0.55
N ALA A 286 10.88 -10.60 1.11
CA ALA A 286 11.54 -11.62 0.30
C ALA A 286 10.57 -12.45 -0.55
N PRO A 287 9.40 -12.90 -0.05
CA PRO A 287 8.36 -13.47 -0.90
C PRO A 287 7.90 -12.56 -2.03
N LEU A 288 7.62 -11.29 -1.73
CA LEU A 288 7.17 -10.33 -2.76
C LEU A 288 8.27 -10.08 -3.81
N ALA A 289 9.52 -9.95 -3.40
CA ALA A 289 10.63 -9.80 -4.33
C ALA A 289 10.79 -10.99 -5.28
N ARG A 290 10.55 -12.23 -4.80
CA ARG A 290 10.53 -13.44 -5.66
C ARG A 290 9.32 -13.52 -6.58
N ALA A 291 8.23 -12.84 -6.22
CA ALA A 291 7.00 -12.82 -7.00
C ALA A 291 7.08 -11.84 -8.20
N LEU A 292 8.05 -10.91 -8.19
CA LEU A 292 8.30 -10.02 -9.31
C LEU A 292 8.91 -10.77 -10.49
N ARG A 293 8.41 -10.45 -11.68
CA ARG A 293 9.06 -10.82 -12.94
C ARG A 293 10.36 -10.04 -13.11
N ALA A 294 11.27 -10.56 -13.93
CA ALA A 294 12.43 -9.80 -14.39
C ALA A 294 11.99 -8.48 -15.06
N GLY A 295 12.50 -7.35 -14.57
CA GLY A 295 12.10 -6.01 -15.02
C GLY A 295 10.81 -5.47 -14.37
N GLY A 296 10.19 -6.22 -13.46
CA GLY A 296 9.05 -5.76 -12.68
C GLY A 296 9.45 -4.72 -11.63
N ALA A 297 8.47 -3.91 -11.21
CA ALA A 297 8.65 -2.84 -10.23
C ALA A 297 7.89 -3.13 -8.92
N ALA A 298 8.41 -2.63 -7.80
CA ALA A 298 7.68 -2.56 -6.54
C ALA A 298 7.62 -1.11 -6.05
N ASP A 299 6.54 -0.75 -5.35
CA ASP A 299 6.40 0.60 -4.83
C ASP A 299 7.54 0.96 -3.85
N ARG A 300 8.24 2.06 -4.13
CA ARG A 300 9.48 2.42 -3.42
C ARG A 300 9.27 2.99 -2.01
N ASN A 301 8.03 3.12 -1.53
CA ASN A 301 7.71 3.72 -0.24
C ASN A 301 7.87 2.76 0.96
N SER A 302 7.96 1.45 0.70
CA SER A 302 7.92 0.39 1.71
C SER A 302 9.21 -0.43 1.83
N LEU A 303 10.19 -0.18 0.95
CA LEU A 303 11.49 -0.84 0.95
C LEU A 303 12.57 0.04 1.60
N PRO A 304 13.38 -0.48 2.55
CA PRO A 304 14.49 0.27 3.09
C PRO A 304 15.49 0.62 1.98
N ARG A 305 15.86 1.91 1.88
CA ARG A 305 16.97 2.33 1.02
C ARG A 305 18.26 1.69 1.51
N ALA A 306 18.87 0.83 0.71
CA ALA A 306 20.31 0.62 0.81
C ALA A 306 20.98 1.92 0.33
N ARG A 307 21.57 2.69 1.25
CA ARG A 307 22.53 3.72 0.86
C ARG A 307 23.80 2.97 0.47
N SER A 308 24.17 2.98 -0.81
CA SER A 308 25.50 2.59 -1.23
C SER A 308 26.49 3.58 -0.62
N GLY A 309 27.16 3.15 0.45
CA GLY A 309 28.37 3.80 0.94
C GLY A 309 29.52 3.40 0.01
N ALA A 310 29.81 4.24 -0.97
CA ALA A 310 31.04 4.14 -1.75
C ALA A 310 31.67 5.53 -1.81
N GLY A 311 32.35 5.89 -0.73
CA GLY A 311 33.40 6.89 -0.76
C GLY A 311 34.74 6.16 -0.78
N ASN A 312 35.43 6.18 -1.92
CA ASN A 312 36.86 6.45 -1.94
C ASN A 312 37.34 6.80 -3.35
N ARG A 313 38.11 7.89 -3.42
CA ARG A 313 38.73 8.48 -4.62
C ARG A 313 39.87 7.61 -5.16
N PRO A 314 40.41 7.97 -6.34
CA PRO A 314 41.78 8.50 -6.29
C PRO A 314 41.97 9.85 -7.01
N VAL A 315 43.15 10.40 -6.79
CA VAL A 315 43.66 11.77 -7.00
C VAL A 315 44.35 11.91 -8.38
N GLY A 316 44.35 13.13 -8.96
CA GLY A 316 45.41 13.61 -9.88
C GLY A 316 44.94 14.31 -11.18
N VAL A 317 44.70 15.63 -11.20
CA VAL A 317 45.55 16.78 -11.66
C VAL A 317 45.50 17.13 -13.17
N ALA A 318 45.51 18.45 -13.43
CA ALA A 318 45.63 19.22 -14.68
C ALA A 318 44.31 19.39 -15.47
N GLY A 319 43.88 20.55 -15.94
CA GLY A 319 44.42 21.92 -15.98
C GLY A 319 43.61 22.68 -17.04
N GLY A 320 43.08 23.86 -16.72
CA GLY A 320 42.34 24.70 -17.68
C GLY A 320 41.28 25.60 -17.05
N LYS A 321 41.59 26.89 -16.89
CA LYS A 321 40.58 27.97 -16.78
C LYS A 321 40.08 28.29 -18.21
N PRO A 322 38.81 28.65 -18.39
CA PRO A 322 38.52 30.09 -18.53
C PRO A 322 37.18 30.58 -17.93
N VAL A 323 37.23 31.85 -17.51
CA VAL A 323 36.21 32.93 -17.60
C VAL A 323 34.85 32.73 -16.92
N LEU A 324 34.67 33.53 -15.86
CA LEU A 324 33.42 33.82 -15.17
C LEU A 324 32.50 34.70 -16.03
N SER A 325 31.29 34.22 -16.30
CA SER A 325 30.13 35.06 -16.57
C SER A 325 29.09 34.77 -15.49
N GLU A 326 28.75 35.80 -14.69
CA GLU A 326 27.74 35.72 -13.63
C GLU A 326 26.36 35.34 -14.18
N PRO A 327 25.64 34.37 -13.55
CA PRO A 327 24.20 34.28 -13.67
C PRO A 327 23.50 35.06 -12.54
N PRO A 328 22.29 35.58 -12.79
CA PRO A 328 21.64 36.53 -11.90
C PRO A 328 21.15 35.89 -10.59
N ARG A 329 21.22 36.75 -9.56
CA ARG A 329 20.79 36.62 -8.17
C ARG A 329 19.59 35.68 -7.92
N THR A 330 19.84 34.76 -7.00
CA THR A 330 18.92 34.04 -6.10
C THR A 330 17.53 34.67 -5.91
N ALA A 331 16.48 33.91 -6.25
CA ALA A 331 15.16 34.12 -5.68
C ALA A 331 15.15 33.61 -4.23
N THR A 332 15.11 34.55 -3.29
CA THR A 332 14.94 34.31 -1.86
C THR A 332 13.69 33.48 -1.57
N CYS A 333 13.88 32.38 -0.84
CA CYS A 333 12.81 31.62 -0.17
C CYS A 333 12.03 32.57 0.75
N GLY A 334 10.76 32.82 0.43
CA GLY A 334 9.87 33.65 1.23
C GLY A 334 9.68 33.06 2.64
N GLN A 335 10.20 33.76 3.66
CA GLN A 335 9.89 33.46 5.05
C GLN A 335 8.39 33.68 5.30
N ILE A 336 7.65 32.60 5.49
CA ILE A 336 6.27 32.66 6.00
C ILE A 336 6.34 33.00 7.50
N ARG A 337 6.10 34.27 7.85
CA ARG A 337 5.94 34.70 9.25
C ARG A 337 4.52 34.42 9.74
N ALA A 338 4.37 33.51 10.71
CA ALA A 338 3.11 33.29 11.40
C ALA A 338 2.83 34.43 12.42
N ARG A 339 1.63 35.01 12.39
CA ARG A 339 1.19 36.00 13.40
C ARG A 339 0.65 35.30 14.64
N ILE A 340 1.31 35.50 15.78
CA ILE A 340 0.90 35.02 17.11
C ILE A 340 -0.16 35.97 17.70
N GLY A 341 -1.29 35.44 18.17
CA GLY A 341 -2.29 36.22 18.91
C GLY A 341 -2.15 36.03 20.42
N ARG A 342 -1.82 37.08 21.17
CA ARG A 342 -1.92 37.11 22.65
C ARG A 342 -3.36 37.46 23.03
N LYS A 343 -4.01 36.66 23.87
CA LYS A 343 -5.19 37.09 24.65
C LYS A 343 -4.67 37.74 25.93
N GLY A 344 -4.99 39.00 26.16
CA GLY A 344 -4.81 39.66 27.45
C GLY A 344 -5.86 39.15 28.47
N PRO A 345 -5.61 39.31 29.77
CA PRO A 345 -6.56 38.92 30.80
C PRO A 345 -7.77 39.87 30.76
N GLN A 346 -8.98 39.30 30.76
CA GLN A 346 -10.20 40.05 31.03
C GLN A 346 -10.42 40.05 32.54
N LEU A 347 -10.61 41.26 33.10
CA LEU A 347 -11.03 41.53 34.47
C LEU A 347 -12.41 40.92 34.77
#